data_AF-K9X302-F1
#
_entry.id   AF-K9X302-F1
#
_cell.length_a   1.000
_cell.length_b   1.000
_cell.length_c   1.000
_cell.angle_alpha   90.00
_cell.angle_beta   90.00
_cell.angle_gamma   90.00
#
_symmetry.space_group_name_H-M   'P 1'
#
loop_
_entity.id
_entity.type
_entity.pdbx_description
1 polymer ?
#
loop_
_entity_poly.entity_id
_entity_poly.type
_entity_poly.pdbx_seq_one_letter_code
_entity_poly.pdbx_strand_id
1 'polypeptide(L)' 'MLKTIQGIYKNGKIELDETPEGIAESLVFVTFLETKPTKWPEMIMEYQGVKESIIFESYRDELIPPNEIEL' A
#
# COMPACT_ATOMS: atom_id res chain seq x y z
N MET A 1 22.24 -24.59 10.53
CA MET A 1 20.92 -24.23 9.96
C MET A 1 20.78 -22.72 10.10
N LEU A 2 20.33 -22.01 9.06
CA LEU A 2 20.09 -20.56 9.18
C LEU A 2 18.85 -20.33 10.05
N LYS A 3 18.93 -19.42 11.01
CA LYS A 3 17.79 -18.96 11.82
C LYS A 3 17.51 -17.50 11.47
N THR A 4 16.24 -17.16 11.29
CA THR A 4 15.79 -15.79 11.06
C THR A 4 14.99 -15.34 12.27
N ILE A 5 15.37 -14.23 12.87
CA ILE A 5 14.73 -13.66 14.06
C ILE A 5 14.28 -12.25 13.70
N GLN A 6 13.05 -11.89 14.08
CA GLN A 6 12.55 -10.54 13.94
C GLN A 6 13.12 -9.64 15.04
N GLY A 7 13.24 -8.36 14.73
CA GLY A 7 13.70 -7.36 15.68
C GLY A 7 13.42 -5.95 15.20
N ILE A 8 13.52 -5.01 16.13
CA ILE A 8 13.26 -3.60 15.90
C ILE A 8 14.59 -2.85 15.83
N TYR A 9 14.81 -2.15 14.72
CA TYR A 9 15.90 -1.20 14.61
C TYR A 9 15.51 0.16 15.18
N LYS A 10 16.34 0.72 16.07
CA LYS A 10 16.20 2.09 16.58
C LYS A 10 17.56 2.67 16.94
N ASN A 11 17.91 3.81 16.32
CA ASN A 11 19.12 4.59 16.63
C ASN A 11 20.42 3.77 16.59
N GLY A 12 20.62 2.97 15.54
CA GLY A 12 21.84 2.15 15.38
C GLY A 12 21.86 0.86 16.20
N LYS A 13 20.79 0.55 16.94
CA LYS A 13 20.64 -0.68 17.72
C LYS A 13 19.51 -1.53 17.15
N ILE A 14 19.67 -2.86 17.22
CA ILE A 14 18.64 -3.83 16.89
C ILE A 14 18.28 -4.58 18.17
N GLU A 15 17.02 -4.50 18.57
CA GLU A 15 16.45 -5.28 19.67
C GLU A 15 15.76 -6.49 19.04
N LEU A 16 16.25 -7.71 19.34
CA LEU A 16 15.66 -8.95 18.83
C LEU A 16 14.43 -9.32 19.67
N ASP A 17 13.39 -9.82 19.02
CA ASP A 17 12.16 -10.25 19.69
C ASP A 17 12.37 -11.56 20.49
N GLU A 18 13.36 -12.35 20.09
CA GLU A 18 13.78 -13.56 20.80
C GLU A 18 15.30 -13.70 20.84
N THR A 19 15.80 -14.34 21.91
CA THR A 19 17.23 -14.66 22.01
C THR A 19 17.50 -15.97 21.26
N PRO A 20 18.45 -15.99 20.30
CA PRO A 20 18.80 -17.22 19.62
C PRO A 20 19.42 -18.23 20.59
N GLU A 21 18.72 -19.34 20.82
CA GLU A 21 19.25 -20.43 21.65
C GLU A 21 20.51 -21.06 21.05
N GLY A 22 21.53 -21.24 21.90
CA GLY A 22 22.77 -21.93 21.56
C GLY A 22 23.74 -21.12 20.71
N ILE A 23 23.55 -19.80 20.58
CA ILE A 23 24.44 -18.90 19.84
C ILE A 23 25.04 -17.87 20.80
N ALA A 24 26.34 -18.00 21.08
CA ALA A 24 27.07 -17.02 21.89
C ALA A 24 27.61 -15.86 21.04
N GLU A 25 28.15 -16.18 19.85
CA GLU A 25 28.67 -15.23 18.88
C GLU A 25 28.49 -15.81 17.46
N SER A 26 28.09 -14.98 16.50
CA SER A 26 27.96 -15.36 15.09
C SER A 26 27.94 -14.12 14.19
N LEU A 27 28.36 -14.27 12.94
CA LEU A 27 28.14 -13.27 11.89
C LEU A 27 26.66 -13.22 11.52
N VAL A 28 26.14 -12.01 11.30
CA VAL A 28 24.73 -11.75 10.94
C VAL A 28 24.63 -10.81 9.74
N PHE A 29 23.59 -10.99 8.94
CA PHE A 29 23.18 -10.04 7.89
C PHE A 29 21.91 -9.32 8.35
N VAL A 30 21.85 -8.02 8.11
CA VAL A 30 20.68 -7.18 8.44
C VAL A 30 20.05 -6.68 7.16
N THR A 31 18.75 -6.96 6.99
CA THR A 31 17.94 -6.47 5.87
C THR A 31 16.83 -5.61 6.42
N PHE A 32 16.74 -4.36 5.95
CA PHE A 32 15.66 -3.45 6.34
C PHE A 32 14.45 -3.68 5.42
N LEU A 33 13.28 -3.88 6.03
CA LEU A 33 12.03 -3.93 5.29
C LEU A 33 11.63 -2.50 4.90
N GLU A 34 11.23 -2.32 3.65
CA GLU A 34 10.64 -1.06 3.20
C GLU A 34 9.37 -0.78 4.01
N THR A 35 9.31 0.37 4.67
CA THR A 35 8.07 0.84 5.23
C THR A 35 7.19 1.31 4.09
N LYS A 36 5.97 0.78 3.99
CA LYS A 36 5.00 1.37 3.07
C LYS A 36 4.80 2.82 3.46
N PRO A 37 4.89 3.78 2.52
CA PRO A 37 4.60 5.16 2.84
C PRO A 37 3.17 5.24 3.39
N THR A 38 3.03 5.82 4.58
CA THR A 38 1.71 6.03 5.22
C THR A 38 0.94 7.19 4.61
N LYS A 39 1.60 7.95 3.72
CA LYS A 39 1.04 9.09 3.01
C LYS A 39 1.03 8.80 1.52
N TRP A 40 -0.02 9.24 0.85
CA TRP A 40 -0.05 9.27 -0.60
C TRP A 40 1.05 10.20 -1.13
N PRO A 41 1.63 9.90 -2.30
CA PRO A 41 2.54 10.81 -2.99
C PRO A 41 1.94 12.20 -3.12
N GLU A 42 2.78 13.24 -2.99
CA GLU A 42 2.37 14.65 -3.08
C GLU A 42 1.58 14.94 -4.36
N MET A 43 1.99 14.36 -5.49
CA MET A 43 1.30 14.46 -6.77
C MET A 43 -0.19 14.04 -6.72
N ILE A 44 -0.53 13.04 -5.90
CA ILE A 44 -1.93 12.61 -5.72
C ILE A 44 -2.67 13.59 -4.81
N MET A 45 -2.00 14.06 -3.76
CA MET A 45 -2.57 15.02 -2.81
C MET A 45 -2.80 16.41 -3.43
N GLU A 46 -1.97 16.79 -4.41
CA GLU A 46 -2.01 18.05 -5.14
C GLU A 46 -2.91 18.01 -6.38
N TYR A 47 -3.44 16.84 -6.74
CA TYR A 47 -4.31 16.69 -7.90
C TYR A 47 -5.63 17.44 -7.68
N GLN A 48 -5.83 18.53 -8.42
CA GLN A 48 -7.02 19.39 -8.32
C GLN A 48 -8.22 18.91 -9.14
N GLY A 49 -8.14 17.70 -9.71
CA GLY A 49 -9.13 17.22 -10.67
C GLY A 49 -8.96 17.85 -12.06
N VAL A 50 -9.62 17.28 -13.05
CA VAL A 50 -9.78 17.88 -14.38
C VAL A 50 -11.21 18.39 -14.47
N LYS A 51 -11.39 19.64 -14.96
CA LYS A 51 -12.70 20.30 -15.10
C LYS A 51 -13.63 19.62 -16.11
N GLU A 52 -13.13 18.64 -16.87
CA GLU A 52 -13.96 17.79 -17.72
C GLU A 52 -14.74 16.80 -16.86
N SER A 53 -15.76 17.32 -16.19
CA SER A 53 -16.91 16.51 -15.84
C SER A 53 -17.54 16.09 -17.16
N ILE A 54 -17.64 14.78 -17.37
CA ILE A 54 -18.71 14.22 -18.19
C ILE A 54 -19.98 14.94 -17.76
N ILE A 55 -20.62 15.67 -18.67
CA ILE A 55 -21.95 16.23 -18.40
C ILE A 55 -22.85 14.99 -18.30
N PHE A 56 -23.12 14.52 -17.09
CA PHE A 56 -23.89 13.29 -16.85
C PHE A 56 -25.25 13.34 -17.57
N GLU A 57 -25.77 14.55 -17.79
CA GLU A 57 -26.99 14.81 -18.55
C GLU A 57 -26.89 14.42 -20.03
N SER A 58 -25.69 14.38 -20.63
CA SER A 58 -25.52 14.04 -22.06
C SER A 58 -25.78 12.57 -22.38
N TYR A 59 -25.65 11.67 -21.40
CA TYR A 59 -25.89 10.23 -21.57
C TYR A 59 -27.22 9.78 -20.96
N ARG A 60 -28.00 10.71 -20.41
CA ARG A 60 -29.25 10.38 -19.69
C ARG A 60 -30.22 9.61 -20.57
N ASP A 61 -30.30 9.98 -21.84
CA ASP A 61 -31.23 9.40 -22.81
C ASP A 61 -30.76 8.01 -23.29
N GLU A 62 -29.45 7.73 -23.24
CA GLU A 62 -28.88 6.42 -23.60
C GLU A 62 -29.09 5.36 -22.50
N LEU A 63 -29.43 5.79 -21.28
CA LEU A 63 -29.72 4.91 -20.14
C LEU A 63 -31.21 4.60 -19.99
N ILE A 64 -32.07 5.16 -20.86
CA ILE A 64 -33.49 4.86 -20.85
C ILE A 64 -33.68 3.47 -21.47
N PRO A 65 -34.30 2.50 -20.75
CA PRO A 65 -34.63 1.21 -21.32
C PRO A 65 -35.46 1.41 -22.61
N PRO A 66 -35.21 0.63 -23.68
CA PRO A 66 -36.03 0.73 -24.88
C PRO A 66 -37.50 0.47 -24.54
N ASN A 67 -38.41 1.20 -25.18
CA ASN A 67 -39.84 1.00 -24.99
C ASN A 67 -40.18 -0.47 -25.28
N GLU A 68 -40.80 -1.13 -24.31
CA GLU A 68 -41.35 -2.46 -24.51
C GLU A 68 -42.43 -2.36 -25.61
N ILE A 69 -42.23 -3.08 -26.70
CA ILE A 69 -43.24 -3.20 -27.74
C ILE A 69 -44.34 -4.09 -27.13
N GLU A 70 -45.48 -3.51 -26.77
CA GLU A 70 -46.68 -4.27 -26.42
C GLU A 70 -47.10 -5.07 -27.67
N LEU A 71 -46.97 -6.41 -27.59
CA LEU A 71 -47.37 -7.39 -28.60
C LEU A 71 -48.80 -7.89 -28.35
#